data_AF-A0A520TN64-F1
#
_entry.id   AF-A0A520TN64-F1
#
_cell.length_a   1.000
_cell.length_b   1.000
_cell.length_c   1.000
_cell.angle_alpha   90.00
_cell.angle_beta   90.00
_cell.angle_gamma   90.00
#
_symmetry.space_group_name_H-M   'P 1'
#
loop_
_entity.id
_entity.type
_entity.pdbx_description
1 polymer ?
#
loop_
_entity_poly.entity_id
_entity_poly.type
_entity_poly.pdbx_seq_one_letter_code
_entity_poly.pdbx_strand_id
1 'polypeptide(L)'
;MGAHELLELTTLLKVVLWIEVIVYLGIGVYEIFDSFSEQKPWNLRNGKVNSYLAMQEVVGYKMHAAVCFLLGFVALNGLLEGAITRFELELIFVSLALVMMLLWMVALPGRIGFVVIFLTKPETTLQIIMFVFFADLIRSWVLYLCIFLNFWGFLVYFLQTRKKTIFPYEYESIRNDALEAGLEKSKVDAMDKMAGFSK
;
A
#
# COMPACT_ATOMS: atom_id res chain seq x y z
N MET A 1 -6.67 29.30 9.51
CA MET A 1 -7.75 28.48 8.93
C MET A 1 -7.99 27.27 9.82
N GLY A 2 -9.26 26.92 10.11
CA GLY A 2 -9.65 25.91 11.11
C GLY A 2 -9.82 24.49 10.54
N ALA A 3 -9.91 23.47 11.40
CA ALA A 3 -10.01 22.06 10.98
C ALA A 3 -11.38 21.65 10.40
N HIS A 4 -12.44 22.39 10.74
CA HIS A 4 -13.83 22.13 10.31
C HIS A 4 -14.24 22.91 9.06
N GLU A 5 -13.26 23.46 8.35
CA GLU A 5 -13.53 24.17 7.11
C GLU A 5 -14.00 23.16 6.05
N LEU A 6 -15.22 23.36 5.56
CA LEU A 6 -15.81 22.56 4.50
C LEU A 6 -15.24 23.01 3.16
N LEU A 7 -14.70 22.06 2.41
CA LEU A 7 -14.19 22.25 1.07
C LEU A 7 -15.23 21.73 0.10
N GLU A 8 -15.73 22.60 -0.78
CA GLU A 8 -16.61 22.17 -1.86
C GLU A 8 -15.86 21.25 -2.82
N LEU A 9 -16.54 20.18 -3.23
CA LEU A 9 -15.94 19.18 -4.10
C LEU A 9 -15.80 19.70 -5.54
N THR A 10 -14.57 20.01 -5.93
CA THR A 10 -14.22 20.23 -7.34
C THR A 10 -14.41 18.95 -8.15
N THR A 11 -14.62 19.06 -9.46
CA THR A 11 -14.78 17.90 -10.35
C THR A 11 -13.63 16.91 -10.25
N LEU A 12 -12.39 17.43 -10.15
CA LEU A 12 -11.20 16.60 -10.01
C LEU A 12 -11.19 15.85 -8.66
N LEU A 13 -11.52 16.54 -7.57
CA LEU A 13 -11.57 15.92 -6.24
C LEU A 13 -12.66 14.85 -6.19
N LYS A 14 -13.83 15.06 -6.81
CA LYS A 14 -14.87 14.04 -6.93
C LYS A 14 -14.37 12.77 -7.62
N VAL A 15 -13.62 12.92 -8.72
CA VAL A 15 -13.07 11.77 -9.44
C VAL A 15 -12.08 11.01 -8.56
N VAL A 16 -11.19 11.71 -7.85
CA VAL A 16 -10.23 11.06 -6.95
C VAL A 16 -10.95 10.31 -5.82
N LEU A 17 -11.91 10.95 -5.15
CA LEU A 17 -12.69 10.30 -4.09
C LEU A 17 -13.45 9.07 -4.62
N TRP A 18 -14.00 9.11 -5.84
CA TRP A 18 -14.64 7.94 -6.45
C TRP A 18 -13.66 6.79 -6.70
N ILE A 19 -12.44 7.10 -7.16
CA ILE A 19 -11.39 6.09 -7.31
C ILE A 19 -11.07 5.49 -5.93
N GLU A 20 -10.94 6.32 -4.89
CA GLU A 20 -10.68 5.83 -3.53
C GLU A 20 -11.80 4.94 -3.01
N VAL A 21 -13.06 5.29 -3.25
CA VAL A 21 -14.19 4.42 -2.91
C VAL A 21 -14.10 3.09 -3.66
N ILE A 22 -13.97 3.11 -5.00
CA ILE A 22 -13.99 1.87 -5.78
C ILE A 22 -12.80 0.96 -5.42
N VAL A 23 -11.61 1.54 -5.29
CA VAL A 23 -10.38 0.80 -5.05
C VAL A 23 -10.23 0.45 -3.58
N TYR A 24 -10.18 1.42 -2.66
CA TYR A 24 -9.87 1.14 -1.25
C TYR A 24 -11.05 0.55 -0.48
N LEU A 25 -12.28 1.01 -0.72
CA LEU A 25 -13.44 0.37 -0.08
C LEU A 25 -13.62 -1.05 -0.66
N GLY A 26 -13.45 -1.21 -1.97
CA GLY A 26 -13.50 -2.52 -2.63
C GLY A 26 -12.47 -3.50 -2.09
N ILE A 27 -11.19 -3.10 -2.05
CA ILE A 27 -10.09 -3.91 -1.47
C ILE A 27 -10.33 -4.17 0.01
N GLY A 28 -10.71 -3.16 0.79
CA GLY A 28 -10.97 -3.30 2.22
C GLY A 28 -12.08 -4.31 2.52
N VAL A 29 -13.19 -4.24 1.78
CA VAL A 29 -14.28 -5.23 1.88
C VAL A 29 -13.77 -6.61 1.47
N TYR A 30 -13.12 -6.72 0.30
CA TYR A 30 -12.61 -8.00 -0.18
C TYR A 30 -11.67 -8.67 0.84
N GLU A 31 -10.62 -7.97 1.30
CA GLU A 31 -9.61 -8.52 2.21
C GLU A 31 -10.18 -8.84 3.62
N ILE A 32 -11.18 -8.09 4.10
CA ILE A 32 -11.88 -8.41 5.36
C ILE A 32 -12.61 -9.76 5.25
N PHE A 33 -13.26 -10.02 4.12
CA PHE A 33 -14.09 -11.21 3.91
C PHE A 33 -13.36 -12.41 3.28
N ASP A 34 -12.23 -12.23 2.62
CA ASP A 34 -11.45 -13.28 1.92
C ASP A 34 -10.74 -14.27 2.88
N SER A 35 -10.79 -14.02 4.19
CA SER A 35 -10.09 -14.80 5.24
C SER A 35 -10.47 -16.28 5.37
N PHE A 36 -11.39 -16.80 4.54
CA PHE A 36 -11.79 -18.21 4.54
C PHE A 36 -11.28 -18.99 3.33
N SER A 37 -10.47 -18.38 2.46
CA SER A 37 -9.90 -19.04 1.29
C SER A 37 -8.67 -19.90 1.63
N GLU A 38 -8.26 -20.74 0.68
CA GLU A 38 -7.31 -21.85 0.84
C GLU A 38 -6.02 -21.51 1.62
N GLN A 39 -5.53 -22.50 2.37
CA GLN A 39 -4.34 -22.37 3.21
C GLN A 39 -3.11 -22.05 2.36
N LYS A 40 -2.42 -20.96 2.70
CA LYS A 40 -1.24 -20.51 1.97
C LYS A 40 -0.03 -21.44 2.21
N PRO A 41 0.71 -21.80 1.15
CA PRO A 41 1.76 -22.83 1.23
C PRO A 41 2.94 -22.44 2.13
N TRP A 42 3.26 -21.14 2.24
CA TRP A 42 4.36 -20.66 3.10
C TRP A 42 4.09 -20.71 4.60
N ASN A 43 2.83 -20.94 5.01
CA ASN A 43 2.48 -21.16 6.42
C ASN A 43 2.65 -22.62 6.86
N LEU A 44 2.98 -23.53 5.94
CA LEU A 44 3.19 -24.92 6.24
C LEU A 44 4.59 -25.14 6.86
N ARG A 45 4.62 -25.88 7.96
CA ARG A 45 5.83 -26.40 8.61
C ARG A 45 5.61 -27.88 8.90
N ASN A 46 6.48 -28.73 8.36
CA ASN A 46 6.41 -30.19 8.52
C ASN A 46 5.03 -30.79 8.15
N GLY A 47 4.42 -30.29 7.07
CA GLY A 47 3.10 -30.78 6.60
C GLY A 47 1.89 -30.33 7.45
N LYS A 48 2.09 -29.48 8.45
CA LYS A 48 1.02 -28.86 9.25
C LYS A 48 1.05 -27.34 9.11
N VAL A 49 -0.11 -26.71 9.12
CA VAL A 49 -0.20 -25.24 9.20
C VAL A 49 0.35 -24.78 10.53
N ASN A 50 1.36 -23.91 10.48
CA ASN A 50 1.85 -23.22 11.65
C ASN A 50 0.85 -22.12 12.04
N SER A 51 0.15 -22.30 13.15
CA SER A 51 -0.89 -21.38 13.62
C SER A 51 -0.35 -20.00 13.97
N TYR A 52 0.91 -19.89 14.41
CA TYR A 52 1.55 -18.60 14.70
C TYR A 52 1.80 -17.81 13.42
N LEU A 53 2.39 -18.44 12.40
CA LEU A 53 2.65 -17.79 11.09
C LEU A 53 1.33 -17.40 10.40
N ALA A 54 0.35 -18.30 10.40
CA ALA A 54 -0.97 -18.01 9.86
C ALA A 54 -1.65 -16.84 10.58
N MET A 55 -1.56 -16.78 11.92
CA MET A 55 -2.18 -15.68 12.67
C MET A 55 -1.45 -14.35 12.44
N GLN A 56 -0.11 -14.36 12.41
CA GLN A 56 0.67 -13.16 12.12
C GLN A 56 0.35 -12.59 10.73
N GLU A 57 0.19 -13.47 9.74
CA GLU A 57 -0.20 -13.08 8.39
C GLU A 57 -1.63 -12.52 8.35
N VAL A 58 -2.61 -13.22 8.94
CA VAL A 58 -4.00 -12.75 8.99
C VAL A 58 -4.11 -11.39 9.65
N VAL A 59 -3.40 -11.15 10.75
CA VAL A 59 -3.37 -9.84 11.40
C VAL A 59 -2.76 -8.79 10.46
N GLY A 60 -1.64 -9.10 9.80
CA GLY A 60 -1.00 -8.19 8.85
C GLY A 60 -1.93 -7.75 7.71
N TYR A 61 -2.56 -8.70 7.02
CA TYR A 61 -3.51 -8.40 5.93
C TYR A 61 -4.73 -7.64 6.43
N LYS A 62 -5.27 -7.99 7.60
CA LYS A 62 -6.47 -7.33 8.14
C LYS A 62 -6.22 -5.89 8.60
N MET A 63 -5.03 -5.58 9.10
CA MET A 63 -4.67 -4.21 9.45
C MET A 63 -4.63 -3.32 8.20
N HIS A 64 -4.12 -3.83 7.07
CA HIS A 64 -4.19 -3.13 5.78
C HIS A 64 -5.64 -2.93 5.32
N ALA A 65 -6.43 -4.00 5.31
CA ALA A 65 -7.83 -3.97 4.90
C ALA A 65 -8.66 -2.96 5.71
N ALA A 66 -8.44 -2.88 7.02
CA ALA A 66 -9.11 -1.93 7.89
C ALA A 66 -8.76 -0.47 7.54
N VAL A 67 -7.49 -0.18 7.24
CA VAL A 67 -7.06 1.16 6.81
C VAL A 67 -7.67 1.53 5.46
N CYS A 68 -7.64 0.62 4.48
CA CYS A 68 -8.26 0.83 3.18
C CYS A 68 -9.78 1.05 3.29
N PHE A 69 -10.46 0.26 4.12
CA PHE A 69 -11.88 0.43 4.36
C PHE A 69 -12.22 1.80 4.96
N LEU A 70 -11.47 2.24 5.96
CA LEU A 70 -11.67 3.56 6.58
C LEU A 70 -11.43 4.70 5.59
N LEU A 71 -10.39 4.62 4.76
CA LEU A 71 -10.12 5.61 3.71
C LEU A 71 -11.27 5.69 2.70
N GLY A 72 -11.70 4.53 2.19
CA GLY A 72 -12.82 4.45 1.25
C GLY A 72 -14.13 4.97 1.87
N PHE A 73 -14.35 4.73 3.17
CA PHE A 73 -15.53 5.21 3.86
C PHE A 73 -15.54 6.73 4.04
N VAL A 74 -14.41 7.33 4.39
CA VAL A 74 -14.26 8.80 4.48
C VAL A 74 -14.47 9.45 3.12
N ALA A 75 -13.90 8.88 2.05
CA ALA A 75 -14.12 9.36 0.70
C ALA A 75 -15.59 9.26 0.26
N LEU A 76 -16.27 8.15 0.61
CA LEU A 76 -17.70 7.97 0.36
C LEU A 76 -18.54 9.02 1.09
N ASN A 77 -18.23 9.32 2.35
CA ASN A 77 -18.95 10.32 3.12
C ASN A 77 -18.86 11.70 2.45
N GLY A 78 -17.65 12.12 2.07
CA GLY A 78 -17.44 13.38 1.36
C GLY A 78 -18.23 13.45 0.05
N LEU A 79 -18.29 12.36 -0.71
CA LEU A 79 -19.08 12.29 -1.95
C LEU A 79 -20.58 12.41 -1.72
N LEU A 80 -21.11 11.80 -0.65
CA LEU A 80 -22.53 11.85 -0.31
C LEU A 80 -22.96 13.22 0.23
N GLU A 81 -22.12 13.85 1.05
CA GLU A 81 -22.37 15.18 1.60
C GLU A 81 -22.13 16.29 0.57
N GLY A 82 -21.36 16.01 -0.49
CA GLY A 82 -21.04 16.99 -1.54
C GLY A 82 -19.95 18.00 -1.14
N ALA A 83 -19.45 17.89 0.09
CA ALA A 83 -18.33 18.65 0.64
C ALA A 83 -17.48 17.69 1.49
N ILE A 84 -16.20 18.02 1.64
CA ILE A 84 -15.29 17.28 2.53
C ILE A 84 -14.69 18.26 3.54
N THR A 85 -14.57 17.85 4.80
CA THR A 85 -13.84 18.66 5.78
C THR A 85 -12.35 18.64 5.47
N ARG A 86 -11.63 19.72 5.79
CA ARG A 86 -10.16 19.72 5.69
C ARG A 86 -9.54 18.56 6.47
N PHE A 87 -10.10 18.21 7.63
CA PHE A 87 -9.61 17.07 8.42
C PHE A 87 -9.71 15.75 7.68
N GLU A 88 -10.83 15.46 7.02
CA GLU A 88 -11.02 14.24 6.23
C GLU A 88 -10.06 14.20 5.04
N LEU A 89 -9.83 15.34 4.36
CA LEU A 89 -8.85 15.43 3.30
C LEU A 89 -7.42 15.20 3.82
N GLU A 90 -7.05 15.80 4.95
CA GLU A 90 -5.75 15.60 5.59
C GLU A 90 -5.56 14.14 6.03
N LEU A 91 -6.62 13.47 6.48
CA LEU A 91 -6.59 12.06 6.85
C LEU A 91 -6.28 11.18 5.63
N ILE A 92 -6.86 11.49 4.47
CA ILE A 92 -6.55 10.82 3.20
C ILE A 92 -5.07 11.03 2.86
N PHE A 93 -4.57 12.26 2.91
CA PHE A 93 -3.16 12.58 2.63
C PHE A 93 -2.19 11.83 3.53
N VAL A 94 -2.42 11.84 4.85
CA VAL A 94 -1.55 11.17 5.82
C VAL A 94 -1.60 9.66 5.63
N SER A 95 -2.78 9.09 5.40
CA SER A 95 -2.91 7.65 5.21
C SER A 95 -2.23 7.18 3.94
N LEU A 96 -2.40 7.89 2.81
CA LEU A 96 -1.66 7.62 1.58
C LEU A 96 -0.15 7.72 1.82
N ALA A 97 0.32 8.76 2.50
CA ALA A 97 1.74 8.93 2.82
C ALA A 97 2.28 7.80 3.72
N LEU A 98 1.50 7.29 4.66
CA LEU A 98 1.86 6.12 5.48
C LEU A 98 1.98 4.86 4.64
N VAL A 99 0.99 4.58 3.78
CA VAL A 99 1.03 3.41 2.90
C VAL A 99 2.23 3.49 1.96
N MET A 100 2.49 4.66 1.40
CA MET A 100 3.62 4.87 0.50
C MET A 100 4.98 4.77 1.20
N MET A 101 5.09 5.28 2.44
CA MET A 101 6.26 5.05 3.27
C MET A 101 6.55 3.54 3.40
N LEU A 102 5.52 2.72 3.67
CA LEU A 102 5.69 1.27 3.77
C LEU A 102 6.12 0.66 2.42
N LEU A 103 5.53 1.10 1.29
CA LEU A 103 5.94 0.64 -0.04
C LEU A 103 7.42 0.97 -0.33
N TRP A 104 7.88 2.17 0.05
CA TRP A 104 9.30 2.53 -0.09
C TRP A 104 10.18 1.61 0.76
N MET A 105 9.80 1.33 2.01
CA MET A 105 10.57 0.45 2.89
C MET A 105 10.80 -0.92 2.27
N VAL A 106 9.79 -1.52 1.64
CA VAL A 106 9.88 -2.89 1.09
C VAL A 106 10.12 -2.92 -0.42
N ALA A 107 10.65 -1.84 -0.99
CA ALA A 107 10.92 -1.78 -2.42
C ALA A 107 11.85 -2.92 -2.89
N LEU A 108 11.40 -3.66 -3.90
CA LEU A 108 12.12 -4.81 -4.44
C LEU A 108 13.25 -4.36 -5.40
N PRO A 109 14.32 -5.17 -5.56
CA PRO A 109 15.42 -4.86 -6.46
C PRO A 109 15.02 -4.89 -7.92
N GLY A 110 15.65 -4.05 -8.73
CA GLY A 110 15.54 -4.08 -10.19
C GLY A 110 14.17 -3.69 -10.74
N ARG A 111 13.82 -4.25 -11.89
CA ARG A 111 12.60 -3.88 -12.64
C ARG A 111 11.31 -4.27 -11.92
N ILE A 112 11.31 -5.37 -11.16
CA ILE A 112 10.12 -5.81 -10.42
C ILE A 112 9.70 -4.79 -9.36
N GLY A 113 10.66 -4.15 -8.67
CA GLY A 113 10.34 -3.08 -7.72
C GLY A 113 9.63 -1.91 -8.38
N PHE A 114 10.11 -1.48 -9.54
CA PHE A 114 9.47 -0.41 -10.30
C PHE A 114 8.06 -0.79 -10.76
N VAL A 115 7.89 -2.00 -11.32
CA VAL A 115 6.58 -2.50 -11.79
C VAL A 115 5.60 -2.58 -10.62
N VAL A 116 6.01 -3.18 -9.50
CA VAL A 116 5.14 -3.35 -8.33
C VAL A 116 4.73 -2.00 -7.74
N ILE A 117 5.67 -1.07 -7.58
CA ILE A 117 5.40 0.24 -6.94
C ILE A 117 4.56 1.14 -7.84
N PHE A 118 4.83 1.22 -9.14
CA PHE A 118 4.20 2.21 -10.02
C PHE A 118 3.01 1.66 -10.83
N LEU A 119 3.00 0.38 -11.19
CA LEU A 119 1.98 -0.19 -12.08
C LEU A 119 0.94 -1.02 -11.32
N THR A 120 1.36 -1.78 -10.31
CA THR A 120 0.43 -2.66 -9.57
C THR A 120 -0.28 -1.93 -8.44
N LYS A 121 0.34 -0.88 -7.88
CA LYS A 121 -0.11 -0.20 -6.67
C LYS A 121 -0.70 1.19 -7.01
N PRO A 122 -2.04 1.37 -7.00
CA PRO A 122 -2.68 2.65 -7.32
C PRO A 122 -2.32 3.77 -6.34
N GLU A 123 -1.85 3.43 -5.14
CA GLU A 123 -1.42 4.31 -4.06
C GLU A 123 -0.42 5.37 -4.55
N THR A 124 0.58 4.94 -5.32
CA THR A 124 1.65 5.81 -5.83
C THR A 124 1.08 6.89 -6.75
N THR A 125 0.22 6.49 -7.68
CA THR A 125 -0.39 7.41 -8.64
C THR A 125 -1.36 8.36 -7.97
N LEU A 126 -2.20 7.84 -7.06
CA LEU A 126 -3.14 8.65 -6.29
C LEU A 126 -2.43 9.68 -5.43
N GLN A 127 -1.36 9.29 -4.73
CA GLN A 127 -0.60 10.23 -3.92
C GLN A 127 0.05 11.33 -4.77
N ILE A 128 0.61 11.01 -5.94
CA ILE A 128 1.17 12.04 -6.84
C ILE A 128 0.09 13.03 -7.26
N ILE A 129 -1.09 12.56 -7.67
CA ILE A 129 -2.21 13.42 -8.04
C ILE A 129 -2.63 14.29 -6.86
N MET A 130 -2.76 13.71 -5.67
CA MET A 130 -3.13 14.43 -4.46
C MET A 130 -2.13 15.54 -4.13
N PHE A 131 -0.83 15.24 -4.17
CA PHE A 131 0.22 16.23 -3.91
C PHE A 131 0.28 17.34 -4.97
N VAL A 132 0.10 17.03 -6.25
CA VAL A 132 0.22 18.02 -7.31
C VAL A 132 -0.97 18.98 -7.32
N PHE A 133 -2.18 18.48 -7.08
CA PHE A 133 -3.41 19.26 -7.27
C PHE A 133 -4.09 19.75 -5.98
N PHE A 134 -3.77 19.16 -4.83
CA PHE A 134 -4.49 19.42 -3.58
C PHE A 134 -3.59 19.69 -2.36
N ALA A 135 -2.26 19.81 -2.55
CA ALA A 135 -1.33 20.08 -1.44
C ALA A 135 -1.52 21.47 -0.79
N ASP A 136 -2.10 22.41 -1.52
CA ASP A 136 -2.46 23.75 -1.08
C ASP A 136 -3.72 23.79 -0.20
N LEU A 137 -4.57 22.75 -0.26
CA LEU A 137 -5.79 22.64 0.55
C LEU A 137 -5.52 22.18 2.00
N ILE A 138 -4.39 21.52 2.23
CA ILE A 138 -4.00 20.96 3.53
C ILE A 138 -3.09 21.90 4.32
N ARG A 139 -3.07 21.75 5.65
CA ARG A 139 -2.15 22.53 6.49
C ARG A 139 -0.70 22.20 6.18
N SER A 140 0.16 23.21 6.16
CA SER A 140 1.60 23.05 5.89
C SER A 140 2.27 22.06 6.85
N TRP A 141 1.83 21.98 8.12
CA TRP A 141 2.35 21.00 9.08
C TRP A 141 2.04 19.55 8.69
N VAL A 142 0.84 19.30 8.15
CA VAL A 142 0.45 17.98 7.64
C VAL A 142 1.25 17.65 6.37
N LEU A 143 1.45 18.64 5.50
CA LEU A 143 2.31 18.46 4.33
C LEU A 143 3.74 18.07 4.73
N TYR A 144 4.34 18.75 5.71
CA TYR A 144 5.66 18.40 6.23
C TYR A 144 5.70 16.98 6.82
N LEU A 145 4.64 16.58 7.54
CA LEU A 145 4.51 15.21 8.07
C LEU A 145 4.50 14.19 6.92
N CYS A 146 3.71 14.41 5.87
CA CYS A 146 3.64 13.49 4.74
C CYS A 146 5.00 13.38 4.01
N ILE A 147 5.72 14.50 3.83
CA ILE A 147 7.07 14.49 3.26
C ILE A 147 8.04 13.72 4.17
N PHE A 148 7.98 13.95 5.48
CA PHE A 148 8.81 13.26 6.46
C PHE A 148 8.59 11.74 6.43
N LEU A 149 7.33 11.28 6.39
CA LEU A 149 7.00 9.85 6.31
C LEU A 149 7.58 9.21 5.03
N ASN A 150 7.43 9.86 3.88
CA ASN A 150 8.00 9.34 2.63
C ASN A 150 9.53 9.28 2.70
N PHE A 151 10.17 10.33 3.20
CA PHE A 151 11.62 10.35 3.39
C PHE A 151 12.11 9.26 4.34
N TRP A 152 11.38 9.03 5.44
CA TRP A 152 11.68 7.95 6.38
C TRP A 152 11.61 6.57 5.70
N GLY A 153 10.62 6.35 4.83
CA GLY A 153 10.53 5.14 4.02
C GLY A 153 11.79 4.88 3.18
N PHE A 154 12.28 5.92 2.49
CA PHE A 154 13.54 5.85 1.75
C PHE A 154 14.76 5.59 2.64
N LEU A 155 14.83 6.21 3.82
CA LEU A 155 15.92 6.01 4.75
C LEU A 155 16.00 4.54 5.21
N VAL A 156 14.86 3.98 5.62
CA VAL A 156 14.78 2.57 6.03
C VAL A 156 15.08 1.63 4.87
N TYR A 157 14.63 1.96 3.66
CA TYR A 157 14.97 1.22 2.45
C TYR A 157 16.49 1.05 2.26
N PHE A 158 17.25 2.16 2.32
CA PHE A 158 18.70 2.13 2.12
C PHE A 158 19.47 1.51 3.29
N LEU A 159 19.01 1.68 4.53
CA LEU A 159 19.73 1.23 5.71
C LEU A 159 19.40 -0.22 6.11
N GLN A 160 18.17 -0.66 5.89
CA GLN A 160 17.66 -1.94 6.38
C GLN A 160 17.36 -2.88 5.22
N THR A 161 16.50 -2.49 4.28
CA THR A 161 16.03 -3.43 3.24
C THR A 161 17.16 -3.84 2.31
N ARG A 162 17.94 -2.88 1.80
CA ARG A 162 19.07 -3.17 0.90
C ARG A 162 20.27 -3.84 1.57
N LYS A 163 20.43 -3.69 2.88
CA LYS A 163 21.65 -4.10 3.60
C LYS A 163 21.45 -5.31 4.52
N LYS A 164 20.24 -5.53 5.01
CA LYS A 164 19.93 -6.53 6.04
C LYS A 164 18.85 -7.51 5.61
N THR A 165 17.77 -7.02 5.00
CA THR A 165 16.60 -7.87 4.69
C THR A 165 16.81 -8.67 3.41
N ILE A 166 17.29 -8.04 2.34
CA ILE A 166 17.55 -8.68 1.05
C ILE A 166 19.05 -8.52 0.79
N PHE A 167 19.82 -9.55 1.12
CA PHE A 167 21.27 -9.55 0.96
C PHE A 167 21.77 -10.85 0.30
N PRO A 168 22.45 -10.80 -0.86
CA PRO A 168 22.69 -9.61 -1.69
C PRO A 168 21.39 -8.99 -2.24
N TYR A 169 21.40 -7.68 -2.55
CA TYR A 169 20.21 -6.96 -3.04
C TYR A 169 19.95 -7.24 -4.53
N GLU A 170 19.69 -8.51 -4.84
CA GLU A 170 19.48 -9.03 -6.18
C GLU A 170 18.15 -9.78 -6.27
N TYR A 171 17.57 -9.83 -7.47
CA TYR A 171 16.31 -10.53 -7.68
C TYR A 171 16.43 -12.04 -7.44
N GLU A 172 17.60 -12.62 -7.73
CA GLU A 172 17.88 -14.04 -7.53
C GLU A 172 17.72 -14.47 -6.06
N SER A 173 18.18 -13.64 -5.11
CA SER A 173 18.01 -13.90 -3.68
C SER A 173 16.53 -14.01 -3.30
N ILE A 174 15.70 -13.09 -3.76
CA ILE A 174 14.26 -13.09 -3.49
C ILE A 174 13.56 -14.27 -4.14
N ARG A 175 13.97 -14.63 -5.36
CA ARG A 175 13.45 -15.78 -6.07
C ARG A 175 13.75 -17.08 -5.32
N ASN A 176 14.98 -17.23 -4.81
CA ASN A 176 15.38 -18.40 -4.03
C ASN A 176 14.62 -18.45 -2.70
N ASP A 177 14.54 -17.34 -1.96
CA ASP A 177 13.77 -17.25 -0.72
C ASP A 177 12.28 -17.59 -0.93
N ALA A 178 11.69 -17.15 -2.05
CA ALA A 178 10.30 -17.45 -2.40
C ALA A 178 10.10 -18.95 -2.71
N LEU A 179 11.06 -19.58 -3.39
CA LEU A 179 11.03 -21.03 -3.65
C LEU A 179 11.21 -21.84 -2.36
N GLU A 180 12.10 -21.43 -1.46
CA GLU A 180 12.27 -22.03 -0.14
C GLU A 180 11.03 -21.88 0.73
N ALA A 181 10.33 -20.75 0.61
CA ALA A 181 9.04 -20.53 1.26
C ALA A 181 7.90 -21.39 0.67
N GLY A 182 8.14 -22.13 -0.41
CA GLY A 182 7.15 -23.02 -1.03
C GLY A 182 6.17 -22.29 -1.95
N LEU A 183 6.54 -21.14 -2.50
CA LEU A 183 5.71 -20.44 -3.50
C LEU A 183 5.54 -21.31 -4.76
N GLU A 184 4.31 -21.36 -5.27
CA GLU A 184 4.00 -22.11 -6.50
C GLU A 184 4.86 -21.67 -7.68
N LYS A 185 5.32 -22.63 -8.48
CA LYS A 185 6.16 -22.36 -9.66
C LYS A 185 5.51 -21.39 -10.64
N SER A 186 4.19 -21.47 -10.82
CA SER A 186 3.41 -20.54 -11.66
C SER A 186 3.54 -19.08 -11.21
N LYS A 187 3.56 -18.83 -9.89
CA LYS A 187 3.70 -17.49 -9.31
C LYS A 187 5.14 -16.99 -9.40
N VAL A 188 6.12 -17.88 -9.22
CA VAL A 188 7.54 -17.57 -9.43
C VAL A 188 7.81 -17.22 -10.90
N ASP A 189 7.24 -17.95 -11.86
CA ASP A 189 7.39 -17.65 -13.29
C ASP A 189 6.77 -16.28 -13.66
N ALA A 190 5.65 -15.91 -13.01
CA ALA A 190 5.07 -14.58 -13.17
C ALA A 190 5.99 -13.48 -12.61
N MET A 191 6.63 -13.71 -11.46
CA MET A 191 7.63 -12.81 -10.89
C MET A 191 8.86 -12.69 -11.81
N ASP A 192 9.35 -13.81 -12.37
CA ASP A 192 10.50 -13.83 -13.27
C ASP A 192 10.22 -12.98 -14.52
N LYS A 193 9.00 -13.09 -15.08
CA LYS A 193 8.55 -12.26 -16.21
C LYS A 193 8.48 -10.77 -15.85
N MET A 194 7.94 -10.43 -14.68
CA MET A 194 7.86 -9.03 -14.20
C MET A 194 9.25 -8.44 -13.89
N ALA A 195 10.18 -9.26 -13.42
CA ALA A 195 11.56 -8.86 -13.19
C ALA A 195 12.39 -8.76 -14.49
N GLY A 196 11.91 -9.34 -15.60
CA GLY A 196 12.69 -9.49 -16.82
C GLY A 196 13.86 -10.46 -16.64
N PHE A 197 13.73 -11.41 -15.70
CA PHE A 197 14.74 -12.41 -15.41
C PHE A 197 14.71 -13.49 -16.50
N SER A 198 15.79 -13.60 -17.27
CA SER A 198 16.01 -14.74 -18.15
C SER A 198 16.79 -15.79 -17.36
N LYS A 199 16.28 -17.03 -17.34
CA LYS A 199 17.04 -18.20 -16.91
C LYS A 199 18.34 -18.35 -17.70
#